data_AF-A0A0B1SG13-F1
#
_entry.id   AF-A0A0B1SG13-F1
#
_cell.length_a   1.000
_cell.length_b   1.000
_cell.length_c   1.000
_cell.angle_alpha   90.00
_cell.angle_beta   90.00
_cell.angle_gamma   90.00
#
_symmetry.space_group_name_H-M   'P 1'
#
loop_
_entity.id
_entity.type
_entity.pdbx_description
1 polymer ?
#
loop_
_entity_poly.entity_id
_entity_poly.type
_entity_poly.pdbx_seq_one_letter_code
_entity_poly.pdbx_strand_id
1 'polypeptide(L)'
;AEAFKDDAVIGDFEEEKEFIEEGERPKDVDLTLQGWGCWVGPGMTERKRRKQFVIKAKQKKRKDKNRPGVIIKETRENTIGKLQPNNLPFPYTSVVDFETMVSQPIGKDWNPVSVTQDLCKPAVVTQARWSNNPTNEEGRSSSWEVVIR
;
A
#
# COMPACT_ATOMS: atom_id res chain seq x y z
N ALA A 1 -26.34 -18.46 -15.35
CA ALA A 1 -25.11 -18.14 -16.11
C ALA A 1 -25.10 -18.82 -17.49
N GLU A 2 -26.27 -19.04 -18.09
CA GLU A 2 -26.40 -19.78 -19.37
C GLU A 2 -26.36 -18.83 -20.59
N ALA A 3 -26.71 -17.56 -20.39
CA ALA A 3 -26.71 -16.52 -21.42
C ALA A 3 -25.32 -16.14 -21.99
N PHE A 4 -24.22 -16.65 -21.43
CA PHE A 4 -22.84 -16.32 -21.84
C PHE A 4 -22.06 -17.54 -22.36
N LYS A 5 -22.69 -18.72 -22.49
CA LYS A 5 -22.00 -19.94 -22.94
C LYS A 5 -21.95 -20.10 -24.46
N ASP A 6 -22.85 -19.44 -25.18
CA ASP A 6 -22.99 -19.55 -26.64
C ASP A 6 -22.51 -18.30 -27.40
N ASP A 7 -22.08 -17.27 -26.68
CA ASP A 7 -21.54 -16.03 -27.24
C ASP A 7 -20.02 -15.98 -26.99
N ALA A 8 -19.24 -15.48 -27.95
CA ALA A 8 -17.76 -15.55 -27.99
C ALA A 8 -17.02 -14.82 -26.83
N VAL A 9 -17.79 -14.32 -25.86
CA VAL A 9 -17.37 -13.52 -24.71
C VAL A 9 -16.33 -14.22 -23.83
N ILE A 10 -16.37 -15.55 -23.73
CA ILE A 10 -15.40 -16.31 -22.92
C ILE A 10 -14.01 -16.29 -23.56
N GLY A 11 -13.95 -16.41 -24.89
CA GLY A 11 -12.68 -16.36 -25.64
C GLY A 11 -12.05 -14.99 -25.55
N ASP A 12 -12.82 -13.93 -25.80
CA ASP A 12 -12.34 -12.54 -25.68
C ASP A 12 -11.78 -12.23 -24.29
N PHE A 13 -12.43 -12.76 -23.24
CA PHE A 13 -11.96 -12.61 -21.86
C PHE A 13 -10.65 -13.34 -21.58
N GLU A 14 -10.48 -14.55 -22.12
CA GLU A 14 -9.23 -15.31 -22.00
C GLU A 14 -8.07 -14.63 -22.75
N GLU A 15 -8.33 -14.10 -23.95
CA GLU A 15 -7.35 -13.33 -24.72
C GLU A 15 -6.93 -12.04 -23.99
N GLU A 16 -7.88 -11.27 -23.46
CA GLU A 16 -7.58 -10.07 -22.67
C GLU A 16 -6.77 -10.42 -21.40
N LYS A 17 -7.12 -11.53 -20.75
CA LYS A 17 -6.39 -12.02 -19.58
C LYS A 17 -4.95 -12.37 -19.94
N GLU A 18 -4.71 -13.10 -21.03
CA GLU A 18 -3.35 -13.45 -21.48
C GLU A 18 -2.54 -12.20 -21.84
N PHE A 19 -3.16 -11.21 -22.48
CA PHE A 19 -2.50 -9.95 -22.82
C PHE A 19 -2.03 -9.19 -21.57
N ILE A 20 -2.89 -9.09 -20.55
CA ILE A 20 -2.55 -8.46 -19.27
C ILE A 20 -1.46 -9.28 -18.54
N GLU A 21 -1.56 -10.61 -18.57
CA GLU A 21 -0.58 -11.50 -17.95
C GLU A 21 0.82 -11.37 -18.54
N GLU A 22 0.92 -11.23 -19.86
CA GLU A 22 2.19 -10.99 -20.54
C GLU A 22 2.75 -9.61 -20.21
N GLY A 23 1.89 -8.59 -20.14
CA GLY A 23 2.27 -7.22 -19.79
C GLY A 23 2.80 -7.07 -18.36
N GLU A 24 2.20 -7.76 -17.40
CA GLU A 24 2.62 -7.74 -15.98
C GLU A 24 3.78 -8.69 -15.68
N ARG A 25 4.12 -9.61 -16.61
CA ARG A 25 5.18 -10.58 -16.38
C ARG A 25 6.52 -9.85 -16.18
N PRO A 26 7.24 -10.12 -15.08
CA PRO A 26 8.53 -9.49 -14.87
C PRO A 26 9.46 -9.92 -16.00
N LYS A 27 10.02 -8.94 -16.71
CA LYS A 27 10.91 -9.18 -17.84
C LYS A 27 12.27 -9.65 -17.32
N ASP A 28 12.88 -10.56 -18.07
CA ASP A 28 14.26 -10.98 -17.81
C ASP A 28 15.19 -9.78 -17.95
N VAL A 29 16.09 -9.60 -16.98
CA VAL A 29 17.09 -8.53 -17.02
C VAL A 29 18.35 -9.08 -17.68
N ASP A 30 18.67 -8.56 -18.85
CA ASP A 30 19.92 -8.86 -19.55
C ASP A 30 21.01 -7.86 -19.11
N LEU A 31 22.03 -8.35 -18.42
CA LEU A 31 23.19 -7.56 -18.00
C LEU A 31 24.38 -7.71 -18.96
N THR A 32 24.17 -8.26 -20.17
CA THR A 32 25.24 -8.35 -21.16
C THR A 32 25.68 -6.96 -21.62
N LEU A 33 26.97 -6.68 -21.44
CA LEU A 33 27.62 -5.50 -22.01
C LEU A 33 28.35 -5.91 -23.30
N GLN A 34 28.26 -5.07 -24.34
CA GLN A 34 28.96 -5.31 -25.60
C GLN A 34 30.48 -5.30 -25.36
N GLY A 35 31.17 -6.38 -25.77
CA GLY A 35 32.62 -6.54 -25.58
C GLY A 35 33.04 -7.12 -24.22
N TRP A 36 32.18 -7.06 -23.21
CA TRP A 36 32.45 -7.62 -21.88
C TRP A 36 32.22 -9.14 -21.89
N GLY A 37 33.20 -9.91 -21.44
CA GLY A 37 33.14 -11.38 -21.51
C GLY A 37 33.44 -11.99 -22.89
N CYS A 38 33.96 -11.20 -23.85
CA CYS A 38 34.48 -11.69 -25.14
C CYS A 38 35.92 -12.24 -25.07
N TRP A 39 36.67 -11.96 -24.00
CA TRP A 39 38.06 -12.41 -23.82
C TRP A 39 38.20 -13.85 -23.33
N VAL A 40 37.09 -14.52 -23.01
CA VAL A 40 37.13 -15.95 -22.71
C VAL A 40 37.52 -16.70 -23.97
N GLY A 41 38.57 -17.52 -23.88
CA GLY A 41 39.24 -18.15 -25.03
C GLY A 41 38.35 -19.05 -25.91
N PRO A 42 38.90 -19.53 -27.04
CA PRO A 42 38.17 -20.35 -28.01
C PRO A 42 37.61 -21.62 -27.36
N GLY A 43 36.28 -21.71 -27.27
CA GLY A 43 35.55 -22.83 -26.65
C GLY A 43 34.20 -22.44 -26.03
N MET A 44 33.97 -21.15 -25.78
CA MET A 44 32.70 -20.65 -25.26
C MET A 44 31.81 -20.13 -26.39
N THR A 45 30.61 -20.72 -26.55
CA THR A 45 29.63 -20.24 -27.55
C THR A 45 28.85 -19.03 -27.02
N GLU A 46 28.44 -18.14 -27.93
CA GLU A 46 27.64 -16.94 -27.63
C GLU A 46 26.42 -17.24 -26.75
N ARG A 47 25.74 -18.37 -27.02
CA ARG A 47 24.59 -18.83 -26.25
C ARG A 47 24.94 -19.16 -24.79
N LYS A 48 26.09 -19.78 -24.53
CA LYS A 48 26.54 -20.09 -23.17
C LYS A 48 26.93 -18.80 -22.43
N ARG A 49 27.52 -17.84 -23.14
CA ARG A 49 27.86 -16.52 -22.59
C ARG A 49 26.61 -15.77 -22.13
N ARG A 50 25.61 -15.63 -23.00
CA ARG A 50 24.35 -14.91 -22.66
C ARG A 50 23.62 -15.51 -21.46
N LYS A 51 23.64 -16.84 -21.30
CA LYS A 51 23.02 -17.50 -20.13
C LYS A 51 23.61 -17.10 -18.79
N GLN A 52 24.86 -16.68 -18.73
CA GLN A 52 25.52 -16.27 -17.47
C GLN A 52 25.14 -14.85 -17.05
N PHE A 53 24.71 -14.01 -18.00
CA PHE A 53 24.44 -12.59 -17.79
C PHE A 53 22.94 -12.24 -17.85
N VAL A 54 22.10 -13.16 -18.33
CA VAL A 54 20.63 -13.01 -18.30
C VAL A 54 20.10 -13.56 -16.98
N ILE A 55 19.63 -12.65 -16.11
CA ILE A 55 18.95 -13.03 -14.88
C ILE A 55 17.48 -13.29 -15.22
N LYS A 56 17.08 -14.56 -15.10
CA LYS A 56 15.68 -14.97 -15.30
C LYS A 56 14.81 -14.45 -14.18
N ALA A 57 13.76 -13.72 -14.54
CA ALA A 57 12.80 -13.22 -13.57
C ALA A 57 12.01 -14.39 -12.98
N LYS A 58 11.86 -14.41 -11.64
CA LYS A 58 11.02 -15.40 -10.98
C LYS A 58 9.56 -15.11 -11.31
N GLN A 59 8.87 -16.10 -11.88
CA GLN A 59 7.43 -16.00 -12.10
C GLN A 59 6.69 -15.98 -10.77
N LYS A 60 6.06 -14.85 -10.46
CA LYS A 60 5.18 -14.71 -9.30
C LYS A 60 3.87 -15.44 -9.60
N LYS A 61 3.40 -16.25 -8.65
CA LYS A 61 2.06 -16.85 -8.74
C LYS A 61 1.02 -15.73 -8.59
N ARG A 62 0.23 -15.49 -9.63
CA ARG A 62 -0.85 -14.51 -9.59
C ARG A 62 -1.97 -14.96 -8.65
N LYS A 63 -2.70 -14.00 -8.08
CA LYS A 63 -3.81 -14.24 -7.15
C LYS A 63 -5.08 -14.76 -7.85
N ASP A 64 -5.26 -14.44 -9.12
CA ASP A 64 -6.40 -14.81 -9.95
C ASP A 64 -6.25 -16.17 -10.65
N LYS A 65 -5.11 -16.87 -10.50
CA LYS A 65 -4.84 -18.15 -11.16
C LYS A 65 -5.90 -19.22 -10.90
N ASN A 66 -6.46 -19.26 -9.69
CA ASN A 66 -7.46 -20.28 -9.29
C ASN A 66 -8.90 -19.77 -9.37
N ARG A 67 -9.15 -18.57 -9.94
CA ARG A 67 -10.46 -17.94 -9.98
C ARG A 67 -10.90 -17.77 -11.45
N PRO A 68 -11.90 -18.53 -11.94
CA PRO A 68 -12.43 -18.34 -13.29
C PRO A 68 -13.23 -17.04 -13.38
N GLY A 69 -13.18 -16.37 -14.54
CA GLY A 69 -13.96 -15.16 -14.80
C GLY A 69 -13.51 -13.90 -14.05
N VAL A 70 -12.30 -13.88 -13.49
CA VAL A 70 -11.73 -12.70 -12.82
C VAL A 70 -10.33 -12.40 -13.35
N ILE A 71 -10.09 -11.14 -13.68
CA ILE A 71 -8.77 -10.58 -13.99
C ILE A 71 -8.44 -9.59 -12.87
N ILE A 72 -7.32 -9.81 -12.16
CA ILE A 72 -6.84 -8.91 -11.11
C ILE A 72 -5.56 -8.25 -11.59
N LYS A 73 -5.57 -6.92 -11.78
CA LYS A 73 -4.36 -6.13 -12.02
C LYS A 73 -3.50 -6.14 -10.75
N GLU A 74 -2.28 -6.68 -10.83
CA GLU A 74 -1.35 -6.74 -9.69
C GLU A 74 -0.36 -5.57 -9.65
N THR A 75 -0.38 -4.73 -10.68
CA THR A 75 0.44 -3.52 -10.79
C THR A 75 0.01 -2.47 -9.76
N ARG A 76 0.98 -1.85 -9.08
CA ARG A 76 0.73 -0.75 -8.12
C ARG A 76 0.55 0.57 -8.86
N GLU A 77 -0.51 1.30 -8.50
CA GLU A 77 -0.75 2.64 -9.02
C GLU A 77 0.02 3.68 -8.21
N ASN A 78 0.85 4.48 -8.88
CA ASN A 78 1.71 5.48 -8.25
C ASN A 78 0.93 6.65 -7.63
N THR A 79 -0.29 6.91 -8.08
CA THR A 79 -1.16 7.97 -7.54
C THR A 79 -1.69 7.60 -6.16
N ILE A 80 -2.18 6.38 -5.99
CA ILE A 80 -2.69 5.86 -4.72
C ILE A 80 -1.55 5.71 -3.71
N GLY A 81 -0.37 5.26 -4.16
CA GLY A 81 0.80 5.11 -3.29
C GLY A 81 1.27 6.42 -2.63
N LYS A 82 0.95 7.60 -3.20
CA LYS A 82 1.26 8.90 -2.59
C LYS A 82 0.36 9.25 -1.40
N LEU A 83 -0.87 8.72 -1.39
CA LEU A 83 -1.86 8.99 -0.36
C LEU A 83 -1.74 8.01 0.81
N GLN A 84 -1.14 6.84 0.57
CA GLN A 84 -0.92 5.82 1.60
C GLN A 84 0.35 6.12 2.41
N PRO A 85 0.33 5.87 3.73
CA PRO A 85 1.54 5.98 4.53
C PRO A 85 2.57 4.91 4.12
N ASN A 86 3.82 5.32 3.94
CA ASN A 86 4.91 4.41 3.59
C ASN A 86 5.32 3.51 4.77
N ASN A 87 5.24 4.04 5.99
CA ASN A 87 5.63 3.37 7.23
C ASN A 87 4.54 3.54 8.28
N LEU A 88 4.48 2.59 9.21
CA LEU A 88 3.56 2.63 10.34
C LEU A 88 3.92 3.79 11.30
N PRO A 89 2.99 4.70 11.63
CA PRO A 89 3.28 5.78 12.56
C PRO A 89 3.36 5.28 14.01
N PHE A 90 4.31 5.81 14.77
CA PHE A 90 4.36 5.64 16.23
C PHE A 90 3.06 6.21 16.84
N PRO A 91 2.40 5.55 17.82
CA PRO A 91 2.84 4.44 18.67
C PRO A 91 2.40 3.03 18.20
N TYR A 92 1.86 2.89 16.99
CA TYR A 92 1.33 1.61 16.54
C TYR A 92 2.45 0.61 16.23
N THR A 93 2.21 -0.67 16.55
CA THR A 93 3.14 -1.79 16.28
C THR A 93 2.64 -2.71 15.17
N SER A 94 1.31 -2.78 14.98
CA SER A 94 0.65 -3.57 13.94
C SER A 94 -0.05 -2.67 12.92
N VAL A 95 0.02 -3.06 11.65
CA VAL A 95 -0.70 -2.39 10.55
C VAL A 95 -2.21 -2.51 10.74
N VAL A 96 -2.67 -3.67 11.24
CA VAL A 96 -4.10 -3.92 11.45
C VAL A 96 -4.68 -2.95 12.47
N ASP A 97 -3.94 -2.65 13.54
CA ASP A 97 -4.40 -1.74 14.59
C ASP A 97 -4.53 -0.30 14.06
N PHE A 98 -3.53 0.14 13.28
CA PHE A 98 -3.54 1.45 12.65
C PHE A 98 -4.68 1.59 11.63
N GLU A 99 -4.84 0.62 10.73
CA GLU A 99 -5.90 0.66 9.72
C GLU A 99 -7.30 0.59 10.36
N THR A 100 -7.47 -0.20 11.42
CA THR A 100 -8.74 -0.27 12.16
C THR A 100 -9.06 1.08 12.81
N MET A 101 -8.07 1.74 13.41
CA MET A 101 -8.25 3.07 14.01
C MET A 101 -8.61 4.14 12.96
N VAL A 102 -7.89 4.17 11.83
CA VAL A 102 -8.12 5.15 10.75
C VAL A 102 -9.41 4.88 9.98
N SER A 103 -9.94 3.65 10.01
CA SER A 103 -11.18 3.29 9.29
C SER A 103 -12.42 4.04 9.79
N GLN A 104 -12.38 4.61 10.99
CA GLN A 104 -13.51 5.31 11.60
C GLN A 104 -13.57 6.79 11.16
N PRO A 105 -14.62 7.24 10.47
CA PRO A 105 -14.76 8.64 10.08
C PRO A 105 -15.13 9.51 11.29
N ILE A 106 -14.52 10.69 11.40
CA ILE A 106 -14.79 11.67 12.49
C ILE A 106 -15.73 12.82 12.06
N GLY A 107 -16.07 12.91 10.77
CA GLY A 107 -16.82 14.02 10.18
C GLY A 107 -18.29 14.11 10.59
N LYS A 108 -18.86 15.31 10.51
CA LYS A 108 -20.29 15.60 10.81
C LYS A 108 -21.27 14.93 9.87
N ASP A 109 -20.83 14.59 8.66
CA ASP A 109 -21.68 13.91 7.68
C ASP A 109 -21.90 12.43 8.03
N TRP A 110 -20.99 11.85 8.83
CA TRP A 110 -20.99 10.42 9.18
C TRP A 110 -21.46 10.16 10.61
N ASN A 111 -21.36 11.16 11.49
CA ASN A 111 -21.64 11.06 12.92
C ASN A 111 -22.60 12.17 13.40
N PRO A 112 -23.43 11.91 14.41
CA PRO A 112 -24.27 12.95 15.01
C PRO A 112 -23.44 14.04 15.69
N VAL A 113 -24.05 15.22 15.86
CA VAL A 113 -23.37 16.41 16.37
C VAL A 113 -22.73 16.17 17.74
N SER A 114 -23.40 15.48 18.66
CA SER A 114 -22.85 15.16 19.99
C SER A 114 -21.56 14.34 19.89
N VAL A 115 -21.58 13.25 19.12
CA VAL A 115 -20.42 12.37 18.94
C VAL A 115 -19.26 13.10 18.26
N THR A 116 -19.52 13.92 17.24
CA THR A 116 -18.43 14.71 16.63
C THR A 116 -17.83 15.72 17.60
N GLN A 117 -18.65 16.36 18.44
CA GLN A 117 -18.13 17.23 19.50
C GLN A 117 -17.30 16.44 20.49
N ASP A 118 -17.70 15.22 20.86
CA ASP A 118 -16.94 14.37 21.78
C ASP A 118 -15.61 13.89 21.19
N LEU A 119 -15.59 13.44 19.93
CA LEU A 119 -14.40 12.95 19.25
C LEU A 119 -13.38 14.05 18.94
N CYS A 120 -13.84 15.26 18.63
CA CYS A 120 -12.98 16.40 18.29
C CYS A 120 -12.62 17.28 19.50
N LYS A 121 -12.94 16.88 20.74
CA LYS A 121 -12.52 17.60 21.96
C LYS A 121 -11.01 17.45 22.15
N PRO A 122 -10.24 18.54 22.28
CA PRO A 122 -8.80 18.45 22.56
C PRO A 122 -8.57 17.95 23.99
N ALA A 123 -7.43 17.29 24.20
CA ALA A 123 -7.04 16.78 25.52
C ALA A 123 -6.79 17.88 26.55
N VAL A 124 -6.35 19.06 26.10
CA VAL A 124 -6.07 20.22 26.95
C VAL A 124 -6.85 21.41 26.42
N VAL A 125 -7.65 22.02 27.28
CA VAL A 125 -8.38 23.26 27.00
C VAL A 125 -7.80 24.36 27.87
N THR A 126 -7.24 25.39 27.25
CA THR A 126 -6.77 26.61 27.93
C THR A 126 -7.69 27.78 27.63
N GLN A 127 -7.84 28.68 28.59
CA GLN A 127 -8.62 29.90 28.40
C GLN A 127 -7.74 30.99 27.77
N ALA A 128 -8.24 31.66 26.73
CA ALA A 128 -7.47 32.54 25.84
C ALA A 128 -6.87 33.81 26.48
N ARG A 129 -7.05 34.04 27.79
CA ARG A 129 -6.60 35.26 28.50
C ARG A 129 -5.98 35.00 29.87
N TRP A 130 -5.43 33.80 30.09
CA TRP A 130 -4.83 33.43 31.36
C TRP A 130 -3.32 33.13 31.23
N SER A 131 -2.52 33.71 32.13
CA SER A 131 -1.10 33.41 32.27
C SER A 131 -0.94 31.98 32.76
N ASN A 132 -0.42 31.08 31.94
CA ASN A 132 -0.10 29.70 32.33
C ASN A 132 1.05 29.72 33.35
N ASN A 133 0.72 29.88 34.62
CA ASN A 133 1.69 29.77 35.70
C ASN A 133 2.14 28.29 35.81
N PRO A 134 3.45 28.03 36.03
CA PRO A 134 3.93 26.68 36.27
C PRO A 134 3.22 26.10 37.50
N THR A 135 2.80 24.84 37.42
CA THR A 135 2.09 24.16 38.50
C THR A 135 3.08 23.87 39.62
N ASN A 136 2.91 24.49 40.78
CA ASN A 136 3.70 24.18 41.97
C ASN A 136 3.28 22.80 42.51
N GLU A 137 4.24 21.95 42.89
CA GLU A 137 4.03 20.55 43.31
C GLU A 137 3.14 20.37 44.56
N GLU A 138 2.83 21.47 45.26
CA GLU A 138 1.98 21.44 46.45
C GLU A 138 0.52 21.58 46.05
N GLY A 139 -0.20 20.46 46.10
CA GLY A 139 -1.64 20.39 45.95
C GLY A 139 -2.36 21.33 46.92
N ARG A 140 -2.64 22.56 46.46
CA ARG A 140 -3.69 23.43 46.99
C ARG A 140 -4.31 24.23 45.86
N SER A 141 -5.47 23.71 45.46
CA SER A 141 -6.55 24.38 44.74
C SER A 141 -6.64 25.87 45.10
N SER A 142 -6.42 26.72 44.11
CA SER A 142 -7.18 27.95 43.93
C SER A 142 -7.69 27.96 42.49
N SER A 143 -8.80 27.25 42.31
CA SER A 143 -9.82 27.42 41.25
C SER A 143 -9.31 27.99 39.93
N TRP A 144 -8.87 27.13 39.00
CA TRP A 144 -9.25 27.10 37.57
C TRP A 144 -8.62 25.83 36.98
N GLU A 145 -9.43 24.79 36.76
CA GLU A 145 -8.97 23.48 36.29
C GLU A 145 -8.54 23.55 34.82
N VAL A 146 -7.26 23.28 34.56
CA VAL A 146 -6.87 22.66 33.30
C VAL A 146 -7.35 21.22 33.39
N VAL A 147 -8.53 20.94 32.83
CA VAL A 147 -9.07 19.58 32.79
C VAL A 147 -8.28 18.81 31.74
N ILE A 148 -7.22 18.12 32.18
CA ILE A 148 -6.49 17.13 31.40
C ILE A 148 -7.21 15.79 31.60
N ARG A 149 -7.62 15.14 30.51
CA ARG A 149 -8.17 13.78 30.54
C ARG A 149 -7.08 12.74 30.25
#